data_AF-A0A7C4WBB0-F1
#
_entry.id   AF-A0A7C4WBB0-F1
#
_cell.length_a   1.000
_cell.length_b   1.000
_cell.length_c   1.000
_cell.angle_alpha   90.00
_cell.angle_beta   90.00
_cell.angle_gamma   90.00
#
_symmetry.space_group_name_H-M   'P 1'
#
loop_
_entity.id
_entity.type
_entity.pdbx_description
1 polymer ?
#
loop_
_entity_poly.entity_id
_entity_poly.type
_entity_poly.pdbx_seq_one_letter_code
_entity_poly.pdbx_strand_id
1 'polypeptide(L)'
;MKVTDAFELNRKLGRGVNVLGYDPAWKFREKARMKDHHFALINEAGFNSVRANLHPLRDGGMTPEGRLTEYWLKVLNWAVERSLEESLAVVLDFHEFTAMGKAPL
;
A
#
# COMPACT_ATOMS: atom_id res chain seq x y z
N MET A 1 12.65 18.23 12.97
CA MET A 1 12.24 16.82 13.09
C MET A 1 13.46 16.04 13.58
N LYS A 2 13.36 15.27 14.67
CA LYS A 2 14.50 14.47 15.16
C LYS A 2 14.77 13.38 14.12
N VAL A 3 16.01 13.27 13.64
CA VAL A 3 16.41 12.12 12.82
C VAL A 3 16.26 10.89 13.69
N THR A 4 15.27 10.06 13.35
CA THR A 4 15.12 8.74 13.99
C THR A 4 16.20 7.86 13.39
N ASP A 5 17.02 7.24 14.22
CA ASP A 5 18.02 6.28 13.76
C ASP A 5 17.34 5.11 13.01
N ALA A 6 18.02 4.54 12.03
CA ALA A 6 17.53 3.41 11.24
C ALA A 6 17.15 2.21 12.13
N PHE A 7 17.89 1.94 13.23
CA PHE A 7 17.50 0.86 14.15
C PHE A 7 16.22 1.18 14.92
N GLU A 8 16.02 2.43 15.33
CA GLU A 8 14.76 2.87 15.94
C GLU A 8 13.58 2.79 14.97
N LEU A 9 13.75 3.19 13.72
CA LEU A 9 12.71 3.08 12.70
C LEU A 9 12.36 1.62 12.42
N ASN A 10 13.36 0.75 12.29
CA ASN A 10 13.14 -0.68 12.07
C ASN A 10 12.41 -1.33 13.27
N ARG A 11 12.75 -0.95 14.51
CA ARG A 11 12.00 -1.38 15.70
C ARG A 11 10.53 -0.95 15.65
N LYS A 12 10.23 0.25 15.15
CA LYS A 12 8.85 0.75 14.97
C LYS A 12 8.09 -0.02 13.87
N LEU A 13 8.76 -0.38 12.77
CA LEU A 13 8.13 -1.18 11.70
C LEU A 13 7.71 -2.57 12.19
N GLY A 14 8.46 -3.14 13.13
CA GLY A 14 8.09 -4.35 13.86
C GLY A 14 7.67 -5.50 12.95
N ARG A 15 6.58 -6.18 13.31
CA ARG A 15 5.99 -7.25 12.49
C ARG A 15 5.20 -6.62 11.34
N GLY A 16 5.60 -6.92 10.11
CA GLY A 16 4.93 -6.42 8.90
C GLY A 16 4.12 -7.49 8.16
N VAL A 17 3.04 -7.07 7.50
CA VAL A 17 2.25 -7.91 6.58
C VAL A 17 2.02 -7.22 5.23
N ASN A 18 1.98 -7.97 4.14
CA ASN A 18 1.66 -7.42 2.83
C ASN A 18 0.13 -7.36 2.63
N VAL A 19 -0.36 -6.25 2.13
CA VAL A 19 -1.79 -6.00 1.88
C VAL A 19 -2.01 -5.53 0.44
N LEU A 20 -3.25 -5.65 -0.02
CA LEU A 20 -3.72 -5.09 -1.29
C LEU A 20 -2.94 -5.54 -2.54
N GLY A 21 -2.20 -6.65 -2.50
CA GLY A 21 -1.39 -7.11 -3.64
C GLY A 21 -2.19 -7.28 -4.93
N TYR A 22 -2.97 -8.35 -5.06
CA TYR A 22 -3.86 -8.59 -6.21
C TYR A 22 -5.31 -8.26 -5.87
N ASP A 23 -5.54 -7.27 -5.02
CA ASP A 23 -6.88 -6.92 -4.57
C ASP A 23 -7.67 -6.25 -5.71
N PRO A 24 -8.90 -6.70 -6.02
CA PRO A 24 -9.74 -6.05 -7.04
C PRO A 24 -10.07 -4.58 -6.72
N ALA A 25 -9.88 -4.12 -5.47
CA ALA A 25 -10.10 -2.74 -5.05
C ALA A 25 -9.43 -1.70 -5.96
N TRP A 26 -8.28 -2.01 -6.55
CA TRP A 26 -7.56 -1.10 -7.47
C TRP A 26 -8.33 -0.78 -8.76
N LYS A 27 -9.34 -1.58 -9.09
CA LYS A 27 -10.21 -1.39 -10.27
C LYS A 27 -11.67 -1.18 -9.87
N PHE A 28 -12.13 -1.88 -8.84
CA PHE A 28 -13.53 -1.97 -8.41
C PHE A 28 -13.62 -2.09 -6.88
N ARG A 29 -14.01 -1.02 -6.19
CA ARG A 29 -13.94 -0.92 -4.71
C ARG A 29 -14.97 -1.82 -4.03
N GLU A 30 -16.08 -2.06 -4.71
CA GLU A 30 -17.14 -2.98 -4.31
C GLU A 30 -16.67 -4.43 -4.30
N LYS A 31 -15.67 -4.78 -5.13
CA LYS A 31 -15.06 -6.12 -5.20
C LYS A 31 -13.84 -6.28 -4.29
N ALA A 32 -13.52 -5.27 -3.48
CA ALA A 32 -12.38 -5.28 -2.59
C ALA A 32 -12.41 -6.51 -1.67
N ARG A 33 -11.29 -7.22 -1.51
CA ARG A 33 -11.18 -8.33 -0.55
C ARG A 33 -10.82 -7.79 0.82
N MET A 34 -9.84 -6.88 0.87
CA MET A 34 -9.60 -6.02 2.02
C MET A 34 -10.82 -5.12 2.28
N LYS A 35 -11.13 -4.95 3.55
CA LYS A 35 -12.27 -4.19 4.08
C LYS A 35 -11.76 -3.40 5.28
N ASP A 36 -12.50 -2.38 5.68
CA ASP A 36 -12.07 -1.44 6.73
C ASP A 36 -11.75 -2.16 8.05
N HIS A 37 -12.60 -3.11 8.48
CA HIS A 37 -12.36 -3.88 9.72
C HIS A 37 -11.11 -4.77 9.68
N HIS A 38 -10.59 -5.11 8.49
CA HIS A 38 -9.38 -5.92 8.39
C HIS A 38 -8.13 -5.16 8.85
N PHE A 39 -8.11 -3.82 8.77
CA PHE A 39 -6.97 -3.03 9.27
C PHE A 39 -6.87 -3.13 10.80
N ALA A 40 -7.99 -3.04 11.51
CA ALA A 40 -8.04 -3.25 12.96
C ALA A 40 -7.58 -4.67 13.32
N LEU A 41 -8.11 -5.70 12.64
CA LEU A 41 -7.71 -7.09 12.86
C LEU A 41 -6.21 -7.33 12.65
N ILE A 42 -5.57 -6.62 11.71
CA ILE A 42 -4.11 -6.71 11.51
C ILE A 42 -3.36 -6.20 12.74
N ASN A 43 -3.77 -5.06 13.30
CA ASN A 43 -3.18 -4.53 14.54
C ASN A 43 -3.42 -5.49 15.71
N GLU A 44 -4.67 -5.94 15.90
CA GLU A 44 -5.06 -6.87 16.97
C GLU A 44 -4.30 -8.21 16.90
N ALA A 45 -3.98 -8.67 15.69
CA ALA A 45 -3.13 -9.85 15.46
C ALA A 45 -1.65 -9.63 15.80
N GLY A 46 -1.26 -8.42 16.20
CA GLY A 46 0.08 -8.06 16.66
C GLY A 46 1.02 -7.60 15.56
N PHE A 47 0.51 -7.17 14.40
CA PHE A 47 1.33 -6.50 13.38
C PHE A 47 1.46 -5.00 13.69
N ASN A 48 2.61 -4.43 13.31
CA ASN A 48 2.94 -3.02 13.50
C ASN A 48 2.96 -2.25 12.19
N SER A 49 3.08 -2.95 11.06
CA SER A 49 3.15 -2.33 9.74
C SER A 49 2.44 -3.14 8.67
N VAL A 50 2.02 -2.41 7.64
CA VAL A 50 1.55 -2.98 6.38
C VAL A 50 2.44 -2.53 5.24
N ARG A 51 2.61 -3.40 4.25
CA ARG A 51 3.26 -3.08 2.98
C ARG A 51 2.26 -3.24 1.85
N ALA A 52 2.04 -2.17 1.09
CA ALA A 52 1.23 -2.19 -0.11
C ALA A 52 2.14 -2.33 -1.34
N ASN A 53 2.01 -3.44 -2.06
CA ASN A 53 2.73 -3.68 -3.32
C ASN A 53 1.95 -3.04 -4.46
N LEU A 54 2.35 -1.84 -4.85
CA LEU A 54 1.64 -0.99 -5.79
C LEU A 54 2.00 -1.38 -7.23
N HIS A 55 0.99 -1.72 -8.03
CA HIS A 55 1.15 -2.01 -9.46
C HIS A 55 0.23 -1.15 -10.33
N PRO A 56 0.47 0.17 -10.42
CA PRO A 56 -0.42 1.05 -11.17
C PRO A 56 -0.40 0.80 -12.69
N LEU A 57 0.65 0.22 -13.27
CA LEU A 57 0.67 -0.16 -14.69
C LEU A 57 -0.21 -1.40 -14.93
N ARG A 58 -0.13 -2.41 -14.07
CA ARG A 58 -0.98 -3.62 -14.13
C ARG A 58 -2.45 -3.31 -13.84
N ASP A 59 -2.68 -2.43 -12.88
CA ASP A 59 -4.00 -2.20 -12.32
C ASP A 59 -4.82 -1.13 -13.04
N GLY A 60 -4.29 -0.55 -14.13
CA GLY A 60 -4.97 0.53 -14.86
C GLY A 60 -4.98 1.84 -14.07
N GLY A 61 -4.01 2.00 -13.16
CA GLY A 61 -3.84 3.17 -12.32
C GLY A 61 -3.13 4.33 -13.00
N MET A 62 -2.71 4.21 -14.27
CA MET A 62 -1.95 5.24 -14.98
C MET A 62 -2.77 5.89 -16.11
N THR A 63 -2.70 7.21 -16.23
CA THR A 63 -3.18 7.97 -17.39
C THR A 63 -2.17 7.89 -18.54
N PRO A 64 -2.59 8.21 -19.79
CA PRO A 64 -1.66 8.27 -20.93
C PRO A 64 -0.49 9.24 -20.74
N GLU A 65 -0.63 10.25 -19.89
CA GLU A 65 0.41 11.23 -19.57
C GLU A 65 1.33 10.80 -18.42
N GLY A 66 1.23 9.55 -17.96
CA GLY A 66 2.10 9.03 -16.91
C GLY A 66 1.73 9.49 -15.49
N ARG A 67 0.48 9.87 -15.25
CA ARG A 67 -0.02 10.24 -13.91
C ARG A 67 -0.84 9.12 -13.31
N LEU A 68 -0.94 9.07 -11.98
CA LEU A 68 -1.91 8.19 -11.33
C LEU A 68 -3.34 8.69 -11.56
N THR A 69 -4.28 7.78 -11.83
CA THR A 69 -5.70 8.13 -11.96
C THR A 69 -6.27 8.54 -10.60
N GLU A 70 -7.28 9.42 -10.61
CA GLU A 70 -7.94 9.86 -9.38
C GLU A 70 -8.55 8.69 -8.60
N TYR A 71 -9.14 7.73 -9.31
CA TYR A 71 -9.69 6.52 -8.70
C TYR A 71 -8.62 5.71 -7.97
N TRP A 72 -7.49 5.45 -8.62
CA TRP A 72 -6.42 4.66 -8.03
C TRP A 72 -5.81 5.37 -6.81
N LEU A 73 -5.64 6.70 -6.88
CA LEU A 73 -5.22 7.52 -5.73
C LEU A 73 -6.23 7.46 -4.58
N LYS A 74 -7.54 7.46 -4.83
CA LYS A 74 -8.56 7.30 -3.78
C LYS A 74 -8.45 5.96 -3.06
N VAL A 75 -8.17 4.88 -3.78
CA VAL A 75 -7.95 3.55 -3.18
C VAL A 75 -6.68 3.54 -2.35
N LEU A 76 -5.59 4.12 -2.85
CA LEU A 76 -4.35 4.26 -2.09
C LEU A 76 -4.57 5.09 -0.82
N ASN A 77 -5.24 6.25 -0.92
CA ASN A 77 -5.54 7.09 0.23
C ASN A 77 -6.37 6.35 1.28
N TRP A 78 -7.43 5.64 0.87
CA TRP A 78 -8.21 4.81 1.79
C TRP A 78 -7.33 3.80 2.53
N ALA A 79 -6.45 3.10 1.83
CA ALA A 79 -5.55 2.13 2.45
C ALA A 79 -4.58 2.77 3.46
N VAL A 80 -4.02 3.93 3.11
CA VAL A 80 -3.10 4.68 3.98
C VAL A 80 -3.84 5.20 5.22
N GLU A 81 -4.99 5.85 5.04
CA GLU A 81 -5.79 6.41 6.13
C GLU A 81 -6.24 5.32 7.12
N ARG A 82 -6.83 4.23 6.62
CA ARG A 82 -7.25 3.11 7.48
C ARG A 82 -6.08 2.48 8.23
N SER A 83 -4.92 2.37 7.61
CA SER A 83 -3.73 1.83 8.28
C SER A 83 -3.25 2.76 9.40
N LEU A 84 -3.18 4.06 9.14
CA LEU A 84 -2.72 5.05 10.12
C LEU A 84 -3.69 5.20 11.29
N GLU A 85 -5.01 5.15 11.04
CA GLU A 85 -6.04 5.15 12.09
C GLU A 85 -5.87 3.96 13.03
N GLU A 86 -5.51 2.79 12.50
CA GLU A 86 -5.24 1.57 13.27
C GLU A 86 -3.79 1.49 13.75
N SER A 87 -3.06 2.60 13.79
CA SER A 87 -1.67 2.69 14.28
C SER A 87 -0.68 1.76 13.58
N LEU A 88 -0.93 1.41 12.32
CA LEU A 88 -0.04 0.63 11.48
C LEU A 88 0.87 1.56 10.67
N ALA A 89 2.19 1.36 10.76
CA ALA A 89 3.12 2.01 9.84
C ALA A 89 2.90 1.51 8.40
N VAL A 90 3.04 2.39 7.42
CA VAL A 90 2.74 2.07 6.02
C VAL A 90 4.00 2.11 5.17
N VAL A 91 4.29 1.01 4.48
CA VAL A 91 5.32 0.93 3.44
C VAL A 91 4.66 0.91 2.08
N LEU A 92 4.92 1.93 1.28
CA LEU A 92 4.47 2.01 -0.11
C LEU A 92 5.60 1.54 -1.02
N ASP A 93 5.35 0.49 -1.80
CA ASP A 93 6.33 -0.06 -2.72
C ASP A 93 5.82 -0.02 -4.16
N PHE A 94 6.52 0.71 -5.02
CA PHE A 94 6.27 0.68 -6.46
C PHE A 94 6.82 -0.62 -7.05
N HIS A 95 5.96 -1.63 -7.16
CA HIS A 95 6.36 -3.01 -7.40
C HIS A 95 6.41 -3.39 -8.89
N GLU A 96 6.51 -2.41 -9.80
CA GLU A 96 6.47 -2.62 -11.26
C GLU A 96 7.80 -3.03 -11.90
N PHE A 97 8.66 -3.74 -11.18
CA PHE A 97 10.00 -4.13 -11.65
C PHE A 97 9.96 -4.94 -12.95
N THR A 98 8.92 -5.77 -13.18
CA THR A 98 8.80 -6.56 -14.40
C THR A 98 8.47 -5.70 -15.62
N ALA A 99 7.54 -4.74 -15.49
CA ALA A 99 7.18 -3.86 -16.60
C ALA A 99 8.36 -2.93 -16.94
N MET A 100 9.00 -2.36 -15.91
CA MET A 100 10.18 -1.51 -16.07
C MET A 100 11.38 -2.27 -16.66
N GLY A 101 11.57 -3.54 -16.30
CA GLY A 101 12.65 -4.36 -16.85
C GLY A 101 12.46 -4.72 -18.33
N LYS A 102 11.22 -4.78 -18.84
CA LYS A 102 10.93 -5.05 -20.25
C LYS A 102 11.12 -3.84 -21.15
N ALA A 103 10.91 -2.65 -20.61
CA ALA A 103 11.07 -1.38 -21.30
C ALA A 103 11.83 -0.42 -20.38
N PRO A 104 13.14 -0.66 -20.14
CA PRO A 104 13.96 0.28 -19.40
C PRO A 104 14.03 1.60 -20.19
N LEU A 105 13.92 2.72 -19.47
CA LEU A 105 14.08 4.07 -20.04
C LEU A 105 15.44 4.23 -20.73
#